data_AF-A0A8J2PQ11-F1
#
_entry.id   AF-A0A8J2PQ11-F1
#
_cell.length_a   1.000
_cell.length_b   1.000
_cell.length_c   1.000
_cell.angle_alpha   90.00
_cell.angle_beta   90.00
_cell.angle_gamma   90.00
#
_symmetry.space_group_name_H-M   'P 1'
#
loop_
_entity.id
_entity.type
_entity.pdbx_description
1 polymer ?
#
loop_
_entity_poly.entity_id
_entity_poly.type
_entity_poly.pdbx_seq_one_letter_code
_entity_poly.pdbx_strand_id
1 'polypeptide(L)'
;MKFAICIVLAACALSASSEKIRYDGYTVKRITPQNLEQLATLHNLEAVGAKFWHEPSAVGRHADVLLPPHLQGDILQNMQTTGMKIEEFVEDVQKLIDEESSGSAAAEGRIALDKYATLEQINEFLVEQNRLHPNITEVFSIGKSFEGRDLNVLKISRGGPTKGAIWLDANIHAREWITSAVAINTINELLNGERQGWTEDFDWYILTVFNPDGLVYTKTTDRMWRKTR
;
A
#
# COMPACT_ATOMS: atom_id res chain seq x y z
N MET A 1 28.48 -48.18 -32.69
CA MET A 1 28.28 -47.70 -31.31
C MET A 1 27.79 -46.27 -31.38
N LYS A 2 26.59 -45.99 -30.85
CA LYS A 2 25.86 -44.72 -31.03
C LYS A 2 26.39 -43.66 -30.07
N PHE A 3 26.72 -42.47 -30.60
CA PHE A 3 27.03 -41.28 -29.82
C PHE A 3 25.73 -40.69 -29.24
N ALA A 4 25.70 -40.43 -27.94
CA ALA A 4 24.65 -39.65 -27.29
C ALA A 4 25.24 -38.28 -26.94
N ILE A 5 24.71 -37.23 -27.59
CA ILE A 5 25.02 -35.83 -27.28
C ILE A 5 23.96 -35.37 -26.28
N CYS A 6 24.36 -35.14 -25.04
CA CYS A 6 23.52 -34.46 -24.05
C CYS A 6 23.56 -32.95 -24.32
N ILE A 7 22.46 -32.38 -24.79
CA ILE A 7 22.26 -30.94 -24.85
C ILE A 7 21.71 -30.49 -23.50
N VAL A 8 22.53 -29.81 -22.71
CA VAL A 8 22.09 -29.10 -21.51
C VAL A 8 21.48 -27.78 -21.97
N LEU A 9 20.15 -27.69 -21.97
CA LEU A 9 19.42 -26.43 -22.13
C LEU A 9 19.49 -25.67 -20.80
N ALA A 10 20.45 -24.75 -20.69
CA ALA A 10 20.44 -23.73 -19.66
C ALA A 10 19.30 -22.75 -19.96
N ALA A 11 18.19 -22.88 -19.23
CA ALA A 11 17.13 -21.89 -19.24
C ALA A 11 17.62 -20.64 -18.51
N CYS A 12 18.13 -19.66 -19.27
CA CYS A 12 18.32 -18.31 -18.74
C CYS A 12 16.94 -17.70 -18.51
N ALA A 13 16.48 -17.72 -17.26
CA ALA A 13 15.39 -16.86 -16.82
C ALA A 13 15.88 -15.41 -16.92
N LEU A 14 15.48 -14.72 -17.99
CA LEU A 14 15.63 -13.27 -18.10
C LEU A 14 14.69 -12.64 -17.07
N SER A 15 15.24 -12.33 -15.89
CA SER A 15 14.61 -11.41 -14.95
C SER A 15 14.56 -10.04 -15.62
N ALA A 16 13.47 -9.73 -16.31
CA ALA A 16 13.17 -8.37 -16.74
C ALA A 16 12.91 -7.54 -15.48
N SER A 17 13.97 -7.05 -14.84
CA SER A 17 13.85 -6.02 -13.82
C SER A 17 13.43 -4.74 -14.54
N SER A 18 12.12 -4.50 -14.65
CA SER A 18 11.62 -3.18 -15.02
C SER A 18 12.26 -2.16 -14.09
N GLU A 19 12.82 -1.10 -14.66
CA GLU A 19 13.33 0.02 -13.88
C GLU A 19 12.21 0.56 -12.99
N LYS A 20 12.53 0.93 -11.74
CA LYS A 20 11.56 1.53 -10.82
C LYS A 20 11.07 2.85 -11.42
N ILE A 21 9.76 3.05 -11.45
CA ILE A 21 9.16 4.31 -11.89
C ILE A 21 9.60 5.42 -10.95
N ARG A 22 10.21 6.46 -11.52
CA ARG A 22 10.58 7.67 -10.81
C ARG A 22 9.55 8.78 -11.00
N TYR A 23 9.44 9.61 -9.97
CA TYR A 23 8.54 10.74 -9.85
C TYR A 23 9.30 12.07 -9.79
N ASP A 24 10.50 12.14 -10.37
CA ASP A 24 11.33 13.35 -10.32
C ASP A 24 10.56 14.55 -10.89
N GLY A 25 10.47 15.62 -10.10
CA GLY A 25 9.74 16.84 -10.45
C GLY A 25 8.22 16.71 -10.48
N TYR A 26 7.64 15.56 -10.10
CA TYR A 26 6.20 15.46 -9.88
C TYR A 26 5.83 16.26 -8.63
N THR A 27 4.78 17.06 -8.75
CA THR A 27 4.23 17.86 -7.65
C THR A 27 2.85 17.35 -7.28
N VAL A 28 2.41 17.66 -6.06
CA VAL A 28 1.00 17.52 -5.67
C VAL A 28 0.44 18.90 -5.38
N LYS A 29 -0.62 19.27 -6.08
CA LYS A 29 -1.35 20.53 -5.85
C LYS A 29 -2.65 20.22 -5.14
N ARG A 30 -2.96 21.01 -4.11
CA ARG A 30 -4.25 21.01 -3.45
C ARG A 30 -5.13 22.08 -4.07
N ILE A 31 -6.26 21.67 -4.63
CA ILE A 31 -7.10 22.55 -5.44
C ILE A 31 -8.52 22.53 -4.91
N THR A 32 -9.08 23.71 -4.61
CA THR A 32 -10.44 23.83 -4.06
C THR A 32 -11.38 24.50 -5.08
N PRO A 33 -12.30 23.74 -5.71
CA PRO A 33 -13.27 24.30 -6.63
C PRO A 33 -14.28 25.18 -5.87
N GLN A 34 -14.55 26.36 -6.40
CA GLN A 34 -15.45 27.38 -5.83
C GLN A 34 -16.85 27.36 -6.47
N ASN A 35 -17.03 26.62 -7.57
CA ASN A 35 -18.31 26.47 -8.25
C ASN A 35 -18.36 25.13 -9.01
N LEU A 36 -19.54 24.80 -9.57
CA LEU A 36 -19.78 23.53 -10.28
C LEU A 36 -18.97 23.40 -11.57
N GLU A 37 -18.68 24.51 -12.25
CA GLU A 37 -17.86 24.49 -13.47
C GLU A 37 -16.43 24.08 -13.14
N GLN A 38 -15.83 24.68 -12.11
CA GLN A 38 -14.50 24.33 -11.62
C GLN A 38 -14.43 22.87 -11.15
N LEU A 39 -15.48 22.37 -10.48
CA LEU A 39 -15.57 20.96 -10.08
C LEU A 39 -15.59 20.03 -11.31
N ALA A 40 -16.36 20.36 -12.34
CA ALA A 40 -16.39 19.62 -13.60
C ALA A 40 -15.03 19.66 -14.32
N THR A 41 -14.33 20.80 -14.29
CA THR A 41 -12.96 20.90 -14.82
C THR A 41 -12.02 19.91 -14.13
N LEU A 42 -12.08 19.79 -12.79
CA LEU A 42 -11.24 18.84 -12.04
C LEU A 42 -11.52 17.39 -12.45
N HIS A 43 -12.78 16.99 -12.61
CA HIS A 43 -13.11 15.64 -13.07
C HIS A 43 -12.53 15.32 -14.46
N ASN A 44 -12.39 16.32 -15.33
CA ASN A 44 -11.84 16.13 -16.67
C ASN A 44 -10.29 16.04 -16.70
N LEU A 45 -9.59 16.31 -15.59
CA LEU A 45 -8.13 16.26 -15.56
C LEU A 45 -7.57 14.84 -15.69
N GLU A 46 -8.33 13.81 -15.30
CA GLU A 46 -7.90 12.42 -15.51
C GLU A 46 -7.75 12.09 -17.00
N ALA A 47 -8.59 12.67 -17.87
CA ALA A 47 -8.53 12.45 -19.30
C ALA A 47 -7.24 12.98 -19.95
N VAL A 48 -6.58 13.95 -19.31
CA VAL A 48 -5.28 14.49 -19.76
C VAL A 48 -4.09 13.90 -19.01
N GLY A 49 -4.31 12.85 -18.19
CA GLY A 49 -3.25 12.09 -17.53
C GLY A 49 -2.89 12.55 -16.11
N ALA A 50 -3.64 13.49 -15.52
CA ALA A 50 -3.51 13.79 -14.10
C ALA A 50 -3.99 12.61 -13.25
N LYS A 51 -3.40 12.43 -12.06
CA LYS A 51 -3.84 11.40 -11.11
C LYS A 51 -4.26 12.05 -9.80
N PHE A 52 -5.29 11.53 -9.15
CA PHE A 52 -5.75 12.05 -7.87
C PHE A 52 -5.21 11.23 -6.69
N TRP A 53 -4.71 11.93 -5.67
CA TRP A 53 -4.46 11.40 -4.33
C TRP A 53 -5.72 11.56 -3.47
N HIS A 54 -6.41 12.69 -3.64
CA HIS A 54 -7.74 12.92 -3.10
C HIS A 54 -8.66 13.42 -4.22
N GLU A 55 -9.74 12.67 -4.47
CA GLU A 55 -10.63 12.94 -5.60
C GLU A 55 -11.51 14.19 -5.37
N PRO A 56 -11.83 14.94 -6.44
CA PRO A 56 -12.81 16.01 -6.37
C PRO A 56 -14.18 15.43 -6.01
N SER A 57 -14.79 15.92 -4.93
CA SER A 57 -16.05 15.39 -4.42
C SER A 57 -17.20 16.39 -4.35
N ALA A 58 -16.89 17.66 -4.06
CA ALA A 58 -17.89 18.72 -3.99
C ALA A 58 -17.25 20.10 -4.10
N VAL A 59 -18.06 21.11 -4.42
CA VAL A 59 -17.67 22.52 -4.32
C VAL A 59 -17.26 22.84 -2.88
N GLY A 60 -16.14 23.56 -2.72
CA GLY A 60 -15.55 23.92 -1.43
C GLY A 60 -14.74 22.80 -0.76
N ARG A 61 -14.72 21.58 -1.33
CA ARG A 61 -13.84 20.49 -0.86
C ARG A 61 -12.65 20.37 -1.78
N HIS A 62 -11.45 20.34 -1.21
CA HIS A 62 -10.24 20.25 -1.99
C HIS A 62 -10.12 18.90 -2.70
N ALA A 63 -9.34 18.87 -3.77
CA ALA A 63 -8.78 17.69 -4.41
C ALA A 63 -7.26 17.79 -4.36
N ASP A 64 -6.57 16.67 -4.21
CA ASP A 64 -5.10 16.61 -4.22
C ASP A 64 -4.65 15.91 -5.50
N VAL A 65 -3.97 16.66 -6.37
CA VAL A 65 -3.70 16.27 -7.75
C VAL A 65 -2.21 16.08 -7.96
N LEU A 66 -1.81 14.88 -8.32
CA LEU A 66 -0.45 14.53 -8.72
C LEU A 66 -0.23 14.96 -10.18
N LEU A 67 0.70 15.90 -10.38
CA LEU A 67 0.99 16.50 -11.68
C LEU A 67 2.40 16.14 -12.18
N PRO A 68 2.54 15.48 -13.34
CA PRO A 68 3.83 15.26 -13.96
C PRO A 68 4.43 16.59 -14.47
N PRO A 69 5.76 16.75 -14.50
CA PRO A 69 6.43 18.00 -14.89
C PRO A 69 5.90 18.64 -16.18
N HIS A 70 5.63 17.82 -17.19
CA HIS A 70 5.19 18.28 -18.51
C HIS A 70 3.74 18.81 -18.55
N LEU A 71 2.89 18.49 -17.56
CA LEU A 71 1.51 18.99 -17.48
C LEU A 71 1.36 20.19 -16.53
N GLN A 72 2.37 20.50 -15.73
CA GLN A 72 2.26 21.54 -14.70
C GLN A 72 1.98 22.92 -15.30
N GLY A 73 2.67 23.31 -16.38
CA GLY A 73 2.49 24.62 -17.01
C GLY A 73 1.04 24.87 -17.46
N ASP A 74 0.53 23.99 -18.31
CA ASP A 74 -0.81 24.14 -18.91
C ASP A 74 -1.93 24.09 -17.86
N ILE A 75 -1.84 23.14 -16.92
CA ILE A 75 -2.86 22.95 -15.88
C ILE A 75 -2.87 24.14 -14.91
N LEU A 76 -1.70 24.59 -14.46
CA LEU A 76 -1.60 25.72 -13.53
C LEU A 76 -2.06 27.03 -14.18
N GLN A 77 -1.71 27.27 -15.45
CA GLN A 77 -2.14 28.46 -16.16
C GLN A 77 -3.67 28.49 -16.34
N ASN A 78 -4.29 27.38 -16.72
CA ASN A 78 -5.75 27.28 -16.86
C ASN A 78 -6.45 27.54 -15.51
N MET A 79 -5.98 26.91 -14.44
CA MET A 79 -6.56 27.06 -13.11
C MET A 79 -6.40 28.48 -12.53
N GLN A 80 -5.27 29.14 -12.79
CA GLN A 80 -5.07 30.53 -12.40
C GLN A 80 -6.03 31.47 -13.17
N THR A 81 -6.20 31.24 -14.47
CA THR A 81 -7.09 32.05 -15.32
C THR A 81 -8.56 31.91 -14.92
N THR A 82 -8.95 30.73 -14.45
CA THR A 82 -10.32 30.44 -13.97
C THR A 82 -10.56 30.83 -12.51
N GLY A 83 -9.57 31.45 -11.84
CA GLY A 83 -9.67 31.89 -10.45
C GLY A 83 -9.81 30.74 -9.45
N MET A 84 -9.32 29.55 -9.79
CA MET A 84 -9.39 28.40 -8.89
C MET A 84 -8.36 28.55 -7.75
N LYS A 85 -8.74 28.20 -6.53
CA LYS A 85 -7.82 28.26 -5.37
C LYS A 85 -6.86 27.06 -5.43
N ILE A 86 -5.56 27.35 -5.57
CA ILE A 86 -4.50 26.34 -5.66
C ILE A 86 -3.49 26.56 -4.53
N GLU A 87 -3.07 25.48 -3.88
CA GLU A 87 -2.05 25.44 -2.85
C GLU A 87 -0.98 24.41 -3.23
N GLU A 88 0.29 24.74 -3.00
CA GLU A 88 1.38 23.76 -3.07
C GLU A 88 1.24 22.77 -1.91
N PHE A 89 1.14 21.47 -2.21
CA PHE A 89 1.03 20.44 -1.17
C PHE A 89 2.29 19.58 -1.08
N VAL A 90 2.86 19.17 -2.22
CA VAL A 90 4.14 18.47 -2.29
C VAL A 90 4.94 19.01 -3.46
N GLU A 91 6.12 19.57 -3.18
CA GLU A 91 7.01 20.17 -4.19
C GLU A 91 7.76 19.12 -5.03
N ASP A 92 8.17 18.01 -4.41
CA ASP A 92 8.83 16.90 -5.09
C ASP A 92 8.44 15.56 -4.45
N VAL A 93 7.64 14.79 -5.18
CA VAL A 93 7.17 13.48 -4.73
C VAL A 93 8.32 12.47 -4.66
N GLN A 94 9.29 12.54 -5.59
CA GLN A 94 10.40 11.59 -5.59
C GLN A 94 11.30 11.77 -4.37
N LYS A 95 11.50 13.02 -3.92
CA LYS A 95 12.24 13.29 -2.69
C LYS A 95 11.63 12.56 -1.48
N LEU A 96 10.30 12.59 -1.33
CA LEU A 96 9.61 11.87 -0.25
C LEU A 96 9.74 10.35 -0.37
N ILE A 97 9.76 9.81 -1.60
CA ILE A 97 9.97 8.38 -1.86
C ILE A 97 11.41 7.97 -1.49
N ASP A 98 12.39 8.78 -1.86
CA ASP A 98 13.81 8.53 -1.57
C ASP A 98 14.09 8.62 -0.06
N GLU A 99 13.48 9.58 0.65
CA GLU A 99 13.55 9.71 2.11
C GLU A 99 12.98 8.47 2.82
N GLU A 100 11.81 7.96 2.41
CA GLU A 100 11.23 6.74 2.97
C GLU A 100 12.12 5.51 2.73
N SER A 101 12.73 5.40 1.55
CA SER A 101 13.61 4.28 1.19
C SER A 101 14.93 4.31 1.94
N SER A 102 15.47 5.51 2.22
CA SER A 102 16.76 5.69 2.90
C SER A 102 16.76 5.22 4.36
N GLY A 103 15.59 5.14 5.00
CA GLY A 103 15.42 4.61 6.36
C GLY A 103 15.34 3.08 6.44
N SER A 104 15.28 2.36 5.32
CA SER A 104 14.91 0.93 5.27
C SER A 104 16.07 -0.07 5.39
N ALA A 105 17.20 0.30 5.99
CA ALA A 105 18.18 -0.71 6.41
C ALA A 105 17.56 -1.57 7.53
N ALA A 106 17.21 -2.81 7.19
CA ALA A 106 16.67 -3.79 8.11
C ALA A 106 17.79 -4.30 9.04
N ALA A 107 17.54 -4.28 10.34
CA ALA A 107 18.20 -5.21 11.25
C ALA A 107 17.59 -6.60 11.03
N GLU A 108 18.44 -7.62 10.99
CA GLU A 108 18.07 -9.01 10.70
C GLU A 108 16.86 -9.49 11.53
N GLY A 109 15.79 -9.93 10.85
CA GLY A 109 14.80 -10.87 11.37
C GLY A 109 13.67 -10.34 12.27
N ARG A 110 13.55 -9.03 12.52
CA ARG A 110 12.39 -8.47 13.26
C ARG A 110 11.73 -7.33 12.50
N ILE A 111 10.39 -7.33 12.47
CA ILE A 111 9.64 -6.21 11.92
C ILE A 111 9.89 -4.97 12.80
N ALA A 112 10.31 -3.89 12.16
CA ALA A 112 10.44 -2.59 12.81
C ALA A 112 9.07 -1.89 12.73
N LEU A 113 8.40 -1.70 13.87
CA LEU A 113 7.04 -1.11 13.93
C LEU A 113 7.00 0.35 13.47
N ASP A 114 8.17 1.00 13.40
CA ASP A 114 8.38 2.36 12.92
C ASP A 114 8.77 2.44 11.42
N LYS A 115 8.67 1.32 10.67
CA LYS A 115 9.00 1.26 9.23
C LYS A 115 7.91 0.56 8.41
N TYR A 116 7.86 0.86 7.11
CA TYR A 116 6.94 0.19 6.18
C TYR A 116 7.53 -1.13 5.66
N ALA A 117 7.00 -2.24 6.17
CA ALA A 117 7.45 -3.58 5.84
C ALA A 117 7.14 -4.02 4.39
N THR A 118 7.93 -4.97 3.89
CA THR A 118 7.63 -5.75 2.68
C THR A 118 6.60 -6.85 2.98
N LEU A 119 5.99 -7.43 1.94
CA LEU A 119 5.05 -8.55 2.11
C LEU A 119 5.71 -9.75 2.83
N GLU A 120 6.97 -10.03 2.53
CA GLU A 120 7.74 -11.11 3.17
C GLU A 120 7.90 -10.87 4.67
N GLN A 121 8.35 -9.67 5.06
CA GLN A 121 8.49 -9.27 6.47
C GLN A 121 7.15 -9.32 7.21
N ILE A 122 6.05 -8.95 6.56
CA ILE A 122 4.71 -9.04 7.15
C ILE A 122 4.34 -10.50 7.39
N ASN A 123 4.55 -11.39 6.41
CA ASN A 123 4.26 -12.81 6.56
C ASN A 123 5.12 -13.47 7.65
N GLU A 124 6.41 -13.14 7.71
CA GLU A 124 7.31 -13.58 8.78
C GLU A 124 6.83 -13.11 10.15
N PHE A 125 6.38 -11.86 10.26
CA PHE A 125 5.79 -11.34 11.49
C PHE A 125 4.56 -12.13 11.92
N LEU A 126 3.63 -12.47 11.01
CA LEU A 126 2.45 -13.26 11.35
C LEU A 126 2.83 -14.66 11.87
N VAL A 127 3.75 -15.33 11.20
CA VAL A 127 4.26 -16.65 11.61
C VAL A 127 4.93 -16.56 12.98
N GLU A 128 5.72 -15.51 13.22
CA GLU A 128 6.40 -15.30 14.50
C GLU A 128 5.40 -15.03 15.62
N GLN A 129 4.38 -14.18 15.41
CA GLN A 129 3.33 -13.96 16.41
C GLN A 129 2.58 -15.26 16.73
N ASN A 130 2.30 -16.08 15.71
CA ASN A 130 1.67 -17.39 15.89
C ASN A 130 2.53 -18.33 16.73
N ARG A 131 3.84 -18.35 16.48
CA ARG A 131 4.81 -19.17 17.22
C ARG A 131 4.94 -18.73 18.68
N LEU A 132 4.86 -17.41 18.94
CA LEU A 132 4.96 -16.85 20.29
C LEU A 132 3.66 -17.02 21.10
N HIS A 133 2.50 -17.05 20.44
CA HIS A 133 1.18 -17.12 21.08
C HIS A 133 0.31 -18.30 20.61
N PRO A 134 0.83 -19.54 20.55
CA PRO A 134 0.21 -20.66 19.81
C PRO A 134 -1.15 -21.12 20.37
N ASN A 135 -1.48 -20.76 21.61
CA ASN A 135 -2.74 -21.15 22.24
C ASN A 135 -3.91 -20.24 21.87
N ILE A 136 -3.62 -19.03 21.38
CA ILE A 136 -4.63 -17.99 21.13
C ILE A 136 -4.55 -17.41 19.72
N THR A 137 -3.60 -17.87 18.91
CA THR A 137 -3.40 -17.38 17.54
C THR A 137 -3.44 -18.51 16.53
N GLU A 138 -3.89 -18.19 15.32
CA GLU A 138 -3.92 -19.08 14.18
C GLU A 138 -3.67 -18.26 12.91
N VAL A 139 -2.66 -18.62 12.13
CA VAL A 139 -2.42 -18.04 10.79
C VAL A 139 -2.95 -18.99 9.73
N PHE A 140 -3.82 -18.49 8.86
CA PHE A 140 -4.34 -19.25 7.74
C PHE A 140 -4.58 -18.35 6.53
N SER A 141 -4.58 -18.95 5.35
CA SER A 141 -4.86 -18.26 4.10
C SER A 141 -6.35 -18.39 3.76
N ILE A 142 -7.01 -17.28 3.44
CA ILE A 142 -8.42 -17.27 2.99
C ILE A 142 -8.57 -17.43 1.47
N GLY A 143 -7.45 -17.51 0.76
CA GLY A 143 -7.43 -17.59 -0.70
C GLY A 143 -6.09 -17.16 -1.28
N LYS A 144 -6.04 -17.10 -2.60
CA LYS A 144 -4.86 -16.63 -3.34
C LYS A 144 -5.20 -15.34 -4.07
N SER A 145 -4.23 -14.45 -4.17
CA SER A 145 -4.26 -13.32 -5.09
C SER A 145 -4.17 -13.77 -6.55
N PHE A 146 -4.28 -12.84 -7.49
CA PHE A 146 -4.20 -13.16 -8.92
C PHE A 146 -2.84 -13.70 -9.32
N GLU A 147 -1.75 -13.14 -8.77
CA GLU A 147 -0.39 -13.63 -8.98
C GLU A 147 -0.03 -14.82 -8.04
N GLY A 148 -1.01 -15.39 -7.34
CA GLY A 148 -0.87 -16.65 -6.60
C GLY A 148 -0.29 -16.53 -5.18
N ARG A 149 -0.29 -15.34 -4.58
CA ARG A 149 0.18 -15.11 -3.20
C ARG A 149 -0.93 -15.36 -2.19
N ASP A 150 -0.58 -15.86 -1.00
CA ASP A 150 -1.56 -16.11 0.06
C ASP A 150 -2.17 -14.83 0.62
N LEU A 151 -3.47 -14.87 0.87
CA LEU A 151 -4.22 -13.87 1.63
C LEU A 151 -4.23 -14.30 3.09
N ASN A 152 -3.12 -14.05 3.79
CA ASN A 152 -2.92 -14.51 5.16
C ASN A 152 -3.71 -13.66 6.16
N VAL A 153 -4.49 -14.35 7.00
CA VAL A 153 -5.22 -13.79 8.13
C VAL A 153 -4.58 -14.31 9.41
N LEU A 154 -4.36 -13.43 10.38
CA LEU A 154 -4.10 -13.81 11.76
C LEU A 154 -5.40 -13.74 12.54
N LYS A 155 -5.85 -14.89 13.03
CA LYS A 155 -6.92 -14.98 14.01
C LYS A 155 -6.33 -14.91 15.42
N ILE A 156 -6.95 -14.13 16.28
CA ILE A 156 -6.65 -14.06 17.73
C ILE A 156 -7.94 -14.39 18.47
N SER A 157 -7.97 -15.52 19.17
CA SER A 157 -9.14 -16.02 19.90
C SER A 157 -8.73 -16.73 21.17
N ARG A 158 -9.38 -16.42 22.29
CA ARG A 158 -9.21 -17.11 23.58
C ARG A 158 -10.27 -18.19 23.82
N GLY A 159 -11.10 -18.49 22.82
CA GLY A 159 -12.24 -19.38 22.93
C GLY A 159 -13.41 -18.77 23.71
N GLY A 160 -14.48 -19.56 23.86
CA GLY A 160 -15.71 -19.14 24.54
C GLY A 160 -16.95 -19.27 23.64
N PRO A 161 -18.08 -19.79 24.15
CA PRO A 161 -19.19 -20.24 23.30
C PRO A 161 -20.01 -19.12 22.62
N THR A 162 -19.81 -17.85 22.98
CA THR A 162 -20.68 -16.74 22.53
C THR A 162 -19.92 -15.45 22.22
N LYS A 163 -18.61 -15.51 21.92
CA LYS A 163 -17.85 -14.31 21.59
C LYS A 163 -18.20 -13.79 20.19
N GLY A 164 -18.38 -12.48 20.09
CA GLY A 164 -18.47 -11.81 18.80
C GLY A 164 -17.12 -11.81 18.08
N ALA A 165 -17.13 -11.63 16.76
CA ALA A 165 -15.94 -11.52 15.94
C ALA A 165 -15.78 -10.10 15.37
N ILE A 166 -14.55 -9.61 15.34
CA ILE A 166 -14.14 -8.37 14.68
C ILE A 166 -13.29 -8.76 13.46
N TRP A 167 -13.69 -8.27 12.29
CA TRP A 167 -12.91 -8.34 11.07
C TRP A 167 -12.19 -7.01 10.85
N LEU A 168 -10.89 -7.08 10.59
CA LEU A 168 -10.07 -5.93 10.22
C LEU A 168 -9.23 -6.30 8.99
N ASP A 169 -9.43 -5.58 7.89
CA ASP A 169 -8.55 -5.66 6.72
C ASP A 169 -7.80 -4.35 6.48
N ALA A 170 -6.65 -4.47 5.82
CA ALA A 170 -5.78 -3.36 5.47
C ALA A 170 -5.22 -3.51 4.04
N ASN A 171 -4.76 -2.39 3.49
CA ASN A 171 -4.04 -2.34 2.22
C ASN A 171 -4.78 -2.97 1.03
N ILE A 172 -6.09 -2.77 0.94
CA ILE A 172 -6.85 -3.05 -0.29
C ILE A 172 -6.35 -2.19 -1.47
N HIS A 173 -5.93 -0.95 -1.17
CA HIS A 173 -5.20 -0.10 -2.09
C HIS A 173 -3.70 -0.16 -1.81
N ALA A 174 -2.93 -0.62 -2.79
CA ALA A 174 -1.52 -0.98 -2.61
C ALA A 174 -0.63 0.15 -2.06
N ARG A 175 -0.75 1.38 -2.57
CA ARG A 175 0.07 2.53 -2.16
C ARG A 175 -0.16 3.03 -0.72
N GLU A 176 -1.22 2.60 -0.06
CA GLU A 176 -1.65 3.08 1.27
C GLU A 176 -0.94 2.31 2.40
N TRP A 177 0.41 2.31 2.39
CA TRP A 177 1.26 1.47 3.26
C TRP A 177 1.01 1.63 4.76
N ILE A 178 0.54 2.80 5.20
CA ILE A 178 0.20 3.05 6.61
C ILE A 178 -0.90 2.12 7.12
N THR A 179 -1.80 1.66 6.25
CA THR A 179 -2.88 0.75 6.65
C THR A 179 -2.34 -0.59 7.13
N SER A 180 -1.39 -1.19 6.41
CA SER A 180 -0.71 -2.42 6.86
C SER A 180 0.11 -2.19 8.12
N ALA A 181 0.83 -1.07 8.23
CA ALA A 181 1.59 -0.74 9.43
C ALA A 181 0.69 -0.62 10.67
N VAL A 182 -0.48 0.01 10.53
CA VAL A 182 -1.49 0.08 11.62
C VAL A 182 -2.01 -1.31 11.96
N ALA A 183 -2.35 -2.15 10.98
CA ALA A 183 -2.81 -3.52 11.26
C ALA A 183 -1.76 -4.35 12.02
N ILE A 184 -0.48 -4.23 11.65
CA ILE A 184 0.64 -4.87 12.34
C ILE A 184 0.76 -4.35 13.78
N ASN A 185 0.67 -3.04 13.97
CA ASN A 185 0.70 -2.46 15.32
C ASN A 185 -0.53 -2.89 16.15
N THR A 186 -1.71 -3.01 15.55
CA THR A 186 -2.91 -3.54 16.22
C THR A 186 -2.69 -4.96 16.70
N ILE A 187 -2.10 -5.83 15.86
CA ILE A 187 -1.71 -7.19 16.28
C ILE A 187 -0.76 -7.12 17.48
N ASN A 188 0.26 -6.27 17.40
CA ASN A 188 1.23 -6.12 18.50
C ASN A 188 0.56 -5.64 19.80
N GLU A 189 -0.37 -4.69 19.74
CA GLU A 189 -1.11 -4.20 20.91
C GLU A 189 -2.04 -5.27 21.52
N LEU A 190 -2.67 -6.08 20.68
CA LEU A 190 -3.57 -7.16 21.11
C LEU A 190 -2.83 -8.36 21.72
N LEU A 191 -1.58 -8.59 21.32
CA LEU A 191 -0.79 -9.75 21.78
C LEU A 191 0.28 -9.41 22.81
N ASN A 192 0.93 -8.25 22.69
CA ASN A 192 2.11 -7.87 23.47
C ASN A 192 1.99 -6.51 24.17
N GLY A 193 1.00 -5.68 23.79
CA GLY A 193 0.84 -4.31 24.29
C GLY A 193 -0.27 -4.16 25.33
N GLU A 194 -0.82 -2.95 25.43
CA GLU A 194 -1.76 -2.58 26.50
C GLU A 194 -3.20 -3.02 26.21
N ARG A 195 -3.49 -3.49 24.99
CA ARG A 195 -4.84 -3.83 24.52
C ARG A 195 -5.15 -5.33 24.57
N GLN A 196 -4.31 -6.14 25.21
CA GLN A 196 -4.53 -7.59 25.35
C GLN A 196 -5.93 -7.94 25.89
N GLY A 197 -6.47 -7.15 26.82
CA GLY A 197 -7.80 -7.36 27.39
C GLY A 197 -8.94 -7.39 26.34
N TRP A 198 -8.77 -6.73 25.20
CA TRP A 198 -9.78 -6.74 24.12
C TRP A 198 -9.93 -8.12 23.46
N THR A 199 -8.93 -8.99 23.59
CA THR A 199 -8.97 -10.37 23.09
C THR A 199 -9.79 -11.30 24.00
N GLU A 200 -10.17 -10.85 25.20
CA GLU A 200 -11.10 -11.57 26.09
C GLU A 200 -12.55 -11.38 25.65
N ASP A 201 -12.89 -10.21 25.09
CA ASP A 201 -14.25 -9.83 24.71
C ASP A 201 -14.62 -10.27 23.29
N PHE A 202 -13.67 -10.17 22.35
CA PHE A 202 -13.89 -10.47 20.93
C PHE A 202 -12.82 -11.39 20.35
N ASP A 203 -13.21 -12.14 19.33
CA ASP A 203 -12.27 -12.81 18.44
C ASP A 203 -11.89 -11.86 17.30
N TRP A 204 -10.61 -11.77 17.00
CA TRP A 204 -10.09 -10.84 15.99
C TRP A 204 -9.60 -11.61 14.78
N TYR A 205 -10.00 -11.18 13.59
CA TYR A 205 -9.53 -11.69 12.31
C TYR A 205 -8.90 -10.54 11.54
N ILE A 206 -7.57 -10.59 11.41
CA ILE A 206 -6.81 -9.46 10.87
C ILE A 206 -6.11 -9.87 9.57
N LEU A 207 -6.55 -9.29 8.46
CA LEU A 207 -5.92 -9.39 7.14
C LEU A 207 -5.01 -8.19 6.92
N THR A 208 -3.71 -8.35 7.15
CA THR A 208 -2.74 -7.23 7.10
C THR A 208 -2.51 -6.66 5.70
N VAL A 209 -2.71 -7.48 4.67
CA VAL A 209 -2.54 -7.10 3.26
C VAL A 209 -3.61 -7.77 2.41
N PHE A 210 -4.66 -7.02 2.08
CA PHE A 210 -5.72 -7.50 1.18
C PHE A 210 -5.23 -7.61 -0.28
N ASN A 211 -4.37 -6.69 -0.72
CA ASN A 211 -3.85 -6.65 -2.09
C ASN A 211 -2.33 -6.93 -2.12
N PRO A 212 -1.90 -8.20 -1.93
CA PRO A 212 -0.48 -8.54 -1.83
C PRO A 212 0.29 -8.30 -3.12
N ASP A 213 -0.35 -8.48 -4.29
CA ASP A 213 0.32 -8.27 -5.58
C ASP A 213 0.60 -6.79 -5.82
N GLY A 214 -0.39 -5.95 -5.53
CA GLY A 214 -0.22 -4.51 -5.56
C GLY A 214 0.84 -4.04 -4.57
N LEU A 215 0.85 -4.55 -3.32
CA LEU A 215 1.87 -4.18 -2.33
C LEU A 215 3.28 -4.47 -2.85
N VAL A 216 3.51 -5.67 -3.37
CA VAL A 216 4.80 -6.05 -3.97
C VAL A 216 5.15 -5.09 -5.11
N TYR A 217 4.22 -4.84 -6.02
CA TYR A 217 4.42 -3.93 -7.14
C TYR A 217 4.79 -2.50 -6.69
N THR A 218 4.22 -2.01 -5.58
CA THR A 218 4.61 -0.70 -5.02
C THR A 218 6.01 -0.64 -4.43
N LYS A 219 6.54 -1.77 -3.95
CA LYS A 219 7.89 -1.87 -3.40
C LYS A 219 8.95 -2.07 -4.50
N THR A 220 8.57 -2.71 -5.60
CA THR A 220 9.51 -3.13 -6.67
C THR A 220 9.46 -2.28 -7.93
N THR A 221 8.32 -1.64 -8.23
CA THR A 221 8.10 -1.05 -9.57
C THR A 221 7.47 0.34 -9.52
N ASP A 222 6.25 0.50 -8.99
CA ASP A 222 5.52 1.79 -8.99
C ASP A 222 4.95 2.09 -7.61
N ARG A 223 5.62 2.97 -6.86
CA ARG A 223 5.23 3.38 -5.52
C ARG A 223 3.79 3.94 -5.45
N MET A 224 3.27 4.52 -6.52
CA MET A 224 1.93 5.13 -6.57
C MET A 224 0.86 4.19 -7.12
N TRP A 225 1.17 2.91 -7.33
CA TRP A 225 0.19 1.91 -7.76
C TRP A 225 -0.90 1.69 -6.71
N ARG A 226 -2.16 1.60 -7.16
CA ARG A 226 -3.34 1.48 -6.29
C ARG A 226 -4.06 0.14 -6.43
N LYS A 227 -4.13 -0.41 -7.64
CA LYS A 227 -5.04 -1.50 -8.03
C LYS A 227 -4.46 -2.89 -7.73
N THR A 228 -5.23 -3.93 -8.04
CA THR A 228 -4.74 -5.31 -8.11
C THR A 228 -3.80 -5.50 -9.31
N ARG A 229 -3.29 -6.72 -9.47
CA ARG A 229 -2.50 -7.18 -10.61
C ARG A 229 -3.13 -8.44 -11.20
#